data_AF-X0RFD2-F1
#
_entry.id   AF-X0RFD2-F1
#
_cell.length_a   1.000
_cell.length_b   1.000
_cell.length_c   1.000
_cell.angle_alpha   90.00
_cell.angle_beta   90.00
_cell.angle_gamma   90.00
#
_symmetry.space_group_name_H-M   'P 1'
#
loop_
_entity.id
_entity.type
_entity.pdbx_description
1 polymer ?
#
loop_
_entity_poly.entity_id
_entity_poly.type
_entity_poly.pdbx_seq_one_letter_code
_entity_poly.pdbx_strand_id
1 'polypeptide(L)'
;MQLGLVRRFDAKAKQFIDTPVDNDRRFSHTWVIGKTGVGKSTALIRWAVDDILAGDGIAFFDPHGDAAEEIMRHVPKHRRNDVVYFNPYEMAIGFNPLDTVPEERKAFVASSIVDTFKSVWGYADIATPTLDQFLFNGARALMDMPDGTLFGLKFLLTSSTYRKRVIAHIKDPTIADFWRTDFEEHMPQREQRQRTLSTLNKIGSLIADPAIRASIAQPKNRLDLKSIIETGKILIVSLPQGQLG
;
A
#
# COMPACT_ATOMS: atom_id res chain seq x y z
N MET A 1 11.80 25.73 10.10
CA MET A 1 12.39 25.01 11.25
C MET A 1 13.52 24.13 10.70
N GLN A 2 14.67 23.98 11.36
CA GLN A 2 15.80 23.20 10.82
C GLN A 2 15.69 21.74 11.28
N LEU A 3 15.66 20.77 10.35
CA LEU A 3 15.60 19.31 10.61
C LEU A 3 16.86 18.73 11.30
N GLY A 4 17.76 19.59 11.77
CA GLY A 4 19.06 19.23 12.30
C GLY A 4 20.21 19.70 11.42
N LEU A 5 21.41 19.29 11.80
CA LEU A 5 22.67 19.72 11.21
C LEU A 5 23.29 18.56 10.42
N VAL A 6 23.76 18.87 9.22
CA VAL A 6 24.62 18.02 8.40
C VAL A 6 26.04 18.52 8.52
N ARG A 7 26.93 17.61 8.92
CA ARG A 7 28.35 17.85 8.96
C ARG A 7 28.94 17.69 7.55
N ARG A 8 29.38 18.80 6.94
CA ARG A 8 29.96 18.85 5.59
C ARG A 8 31.39 19.33 5.65
N PHE A 9 32.27 18.76 4.83
CA PHE A 9 33.60 19.31 4.63
C PHE A 9 33.54 20.59 3.79
N ASP A 10 33.93 21.72 4.37
CA ASP A 10 34.14 22.99 3.67
C ASP A 10 35.56 23.00 3.09
N ALA A 11 35.66 22.92 1.76
CA ALA A 11 36.94 22.90 1.06
C ALA A 11 37.74 24.22 1.17
N LYS A 12 37.06 25.37 1.36
CA LYS A 12 37.72 26.67 1.53
C LYS A 12 38.28 26.81 2.94
N ALA A 13 37.49 26.42 3.94
CA ALA A 13 37.90 26.48 5.33
C ALA A 13 38.72 25.27 5.79
N LYS A 14 38.84 24.23 4.95
CA LYS A 14 39.52 22.95 5.24
C LYS A 14 39.07 22.29 6.54
N GLN A 15 37.80 22.43 6.88
CA GLN A 15 37.22 21.87 8.11
C GLN A 15 35.82 21.35 7.87
N PHE A 16 35.36 20.46 8.75
CA PHE A 16 33.96 20.08 8.77
C PHE A 16 33.14 21.16 9.47
N ILE A 17 32.11 21.66 8.80
CA ILE A 17 31.13 22.60 9.34
C ILE A 17 29.78 21.91 9.46
N ASP A 18 29.03 22.30 10.49
CA ASP A 18 27.65 21.88 10.66
C ASP A 18 26.75 22.88 9.94
N THR A 19 25.97 22.39 8.98
CA THR A 19 25.04 23.19 8.19
C THR A 19 23.64 22.66 8.33
N PRO A 20 22.61 23.52 8.39
CA PRO A 20 21.23 23.05 8.42
C PRO A 20 20.89 22.17 7.23
N VAL A 21 20.05 21.16 7.44
CA VAL A 21 19.37 20.49 6.31
C VAL A 21 18.40 21.51 5.70
N ASP A 22 18.73 22.00 4.51
CA ASP A 22 17.83 22.84 3.72
C ASP A 22 16.68 22.00 3.10
N ASN A 23 15.60 22.67 2.68
CA ASN A 23 14.45 21.96 2.10
C ASN A 23 14.77 21.30 0.76
N ASP A 24 15.68 21.87 -0.04
CA ASP A 24 16.04 21.32 -1.35
C ASP A 24 16.67 19.92 -1.22
N ARG A 25 17.48 19.72 -0.18
CA ARG A 25 18.04 18.39 0.15
C ARG A 25 16.99 17.39 0.58
N ARG A 26 15.90 17.82 1.21
CA ARG A 26 14.81 16.90 1.60
C ARG A 26 14.14 16.28 0.38
N PHE A 27 14.07 17.01 -0.73
CA PHE A 27 13.54 16.48 -2.00
C PHE A 27 14.46 15.43 -2.65
N SER A 28 15.71 15.30 -2.19
CA SER A 28 16.66 14.29 -2.69
C SER A 28 16.57 12.94 -1.97
N HIS A 29 15.57 12.76 -1.10
CA HIS A 29 15.40 11.63 -0.18
C HIS A 29 16.53 11.53 0.86
N THR A 30 16.28 10.78 1.94
CA THR A 30 17.25 10.57 3.02
C THR A 30 17.25 9.11 3.42
N TRP A 31 18.44 8.50 3.44
CA TRP A 31 18.62 7.13 3.91
C TRP A 31 19.31 7.12 5.27
N VAL A 32 18.62 6.63 6.30
CA VAL A 32 19.13 6.57 7.67
C VAL A 32 19.61 5.15 8.00
N ILE A 33 20.92 4.99 8.23
CA ILE A 33 21.56 3.70 8.50
C ILE A 33 22.11 3.66 9.93
N GLY A 34 21.93 2.53 10.60
CA GLY A 34 22.48 2.31 11.93
C GLY A 34 21.97 1.03 12.59
N LYS A 35 22.72 0.49 13.55
CA LYS A 35 22.31 -0.70 14.34
C LYS A 35 21.06 -0.41 15.17
N THR A 36 20.40 -1.44 15.70
CA THR A 36 19.30 -1.26 16.66
C THR A 36 19.81 -0.48 17.89
N GLY A 37 18.98 0.41 18.44
CA GLY A 37 19.31 1.19 19.64
C GLY A 37 20.13 2.46 19.42
N VAL A 38 20.60 2.76 18.20
CA VAL A 38 21.42 3.96 17.94
C VAL A 38 20.61 5.25 17.72
N GLY A 39 19.29 5.23 17.96
CA GLY A 39 18.43 6.41 17.88
C GLY A 39 17.81 6.72 16.51
N LYS A 40 17.78 5.76 15.56
CA LYS A 40 17.15 5.97 14.24
C LYS A 40 15.67 6.38 14.34
N SER A 41 14.88 5.61 15.10
CA SER A 41 13.46 5.90 15.29
C SER A 41 13.26 7.26 15.95
N THR A 42 14.08 7.57 16.97
CA THR A 42 14.08 8.89 17.63
C THR A 42 14.34 10.03 16.64
N ALA A 43 15.29 9.88 15.72
CA ALA A 43 15.56 10.89 14.69
C ALA A 43 14.36 11.07 13.74
N LEU A 44 13.78 9.97 13.23
CA LEU A 44 12.62 10.01 12.34
C LEU A 44 11.38 10.63 13.01
N ILE A 45 11.11 10.24 14.27
CA ILE A 45 10.03 10.83 15.08
C ILE A 45 10.27 12.33 15.23
N ARG A 46 11.50 12.74 15.55
CA ARG A 46 11.80 14.16 15.77
C ARG A 46 11.60 14.98 14.50
N TRP A 47 12.06 14.49 13.35
CA TRP A 47 11.83 15.13 12.06
C TRP A 47 10.35 15.26 11.73
N ALA A 48 9.58 14.20 11.94
CA ALA A 48 8.12 14.21 11.74
C ALA A 48 7.43 15.24 12.65
N VAL A 49 7.80 15.30 13.93
CA VAL A 49 7.26 16.27 14.88
C VAL A 49 7.64 17.70 14.49
N ASP A 50 8.88 17.95 14.11
CA ASP A 50 9.34 19.28 13.71
C ASP A 50 8.57 19.78 12.47
N ASP A 51 8.28 18.90 11.50
CA ASP A 51 7.44 19.23 10.33
C ASP A 51 5.99 19.53 10.73
N ILE A 52 5.39 18.70 11.59
CA ILE A 52 4.03 18.93 12.09
C ILE A 52 3.93 20.28 12.81
N LEU A 53 4.92 20.61 13.65
CA LEU A 53 4.97 21.86 14.40
C LEU A 53 5.23 23.07 13.48
N ALA A 54 5.93 22.87 12.36
CA ALA A 54 6.14 23.90 11.35
C ALA A 54 4.90 24.19 10.50
N GLY A 55 3.85 23.36 10.60
CA GLY A 55 2.63 23.49 9.79
C GLY A 55 2.62 22.59 8.55
N ASP A 56 3.65 21.78 8.34
CA ASP A 56 3.75 20.89 7.19
C ASP A 56 2.86 19.65 7.36
N GLY A 57 2.53 19.01 6.23
CA GLY A 57 1.89 17.70 6.19
C GLY A 57 2.95 16.60 6.16
N ILE A 58 2.62 15.43 6.72
CA ILE A 58 3.52 14.27 6.72
C ILE A 58 2.75 12.97 6.45
N ALA A 59 3.47 11.94 6.01
CA ALA A 59 3.02 10.56 6.06
C ALA A 59 4.07 9.73 6.82
N PHE A 60 3.69 9.12 7.93
CA PHE A 60 4.56 8.29 8.76
C PHE A 60 4.06 6.85 8.80
N PHE A 61 4.94 5.89 8.49
CA PHE A 61 4.62 4.46 8.47
C PHE A 61 5.40 3.74 9.57
N ASP A 62 4.67 3.17 10.52
CA ASP A 62 5.23 2.52 11.70
C ASP A 62 4.76 1.06 11.81
N PRO A 63 5.63 0.07 11.57
CA PRO A 63 5.30 -1.35 11.73
C PRO A 63 5.27 -1.82 13.19
N HIS A 64 5.68 -1.00 14.17
CA HIS A 64 5.74 -1.38 15.58
C HIS A 64 4.69 -0.64 16.43
N GLY A 65 4.33 0.58 16.03
CA GLY A 65 3.27 1.40 16.60
C GLY A 65 3.74 2.38 17.69
N ASP A 66 4.93 2.17 18.24
CA ASP A 66 5.52 3.01 19.29
C ASP A 66 5.87 4.42 18.79
N ALA A 67 6.38 4.53 17.57
CA ALA A 67 6.69 5.82 16.96
C ALA A 67 5.42 6.57 16.55
N ALA A 68 4.39 5.87 16.08
CA ALA A 68 3.10 6.45 15.74
C ALA A 68 2.43 7.10 16.96
N GLU A 69 2.40 6.40 18.09
CA GLU A 69 1.87 6.96 19.35
C GLU A 69 2.67 8.17 19.83
N GLU A 70 4.00 8.12 19.72
CA GLU A 70 4.87 9.22 20.13
C GLU A 70 4.64 10.48 19.29
N ILE A 71 4.51 10.35 17.97
CA ILE A 71 4.19 11.47 17.09
C ILE A 71 2.82 12.05 17.44
N MET A 72 1.81 11.19 17.67
CA MET A 72 0.46 11.63 18.04
C MET A 72 0.42 12.50 19.30
N ARG A 73 1.30 12.23 20.29
CA ARG A 73 1.42 13.04 21.51
C ARG A 73 1.89 14.48 21.24
N HIS A 74 2.57 14.71 20.13
CA HIS A 74 3.14 16.01 19.78
C HIS A 74 2.30 16.81 18.78
N VAL A 75 1.19 16.26 18.25
CA VAL A 75 0.31 16.99 17.33
C VAL A 75 -0.33 18.19 18.07
N PRO A 76 -0.14 19.42 17.58
CA PRO A 76 -0.68 20.60 18.24
C PRO A 76 -2.20 20.63 18.14
N LYS A 77 -2.87 21.19 19.16
CA LYS A 77 -4.35 21.18 19.28
C LYS A 77 -5.06 21.66 18.01
N HIS A 78 -4.52 22.67 17.32
CA HIS A 78 -5.11 23.27 16.12
C HIS A 78 -5.00 22.39 14.86
N ARG A 79 -4.09 21.39 14.83
CA ARG A 79 -3.91 20.44 13.71
C ARG A 79 -4.58 19.07 13.96
N ARG A 80 -5.23 18.85 15.11
CA ARG A 80 -5.80 17.53 15.44
C ARG A 80 -6.82 17.03 14.43
N ASN A 81 -7.57 17.94 13.81
CA ASN A 81 -8.56 17.61 12.77
C ASN A 81 -7.91 17.28 11.42
N ASP A 82 -6.61 17.53 11.26
CA ASP A 82 -5.83 17.21 10.06
C ASP A 82 -5.20 15.82 10.14
N VAL A 83 -5.35 15.13 11.28
CA VAL A 83 -4.78 13.80 11.49
C VAL A 83 -5.67 12.73 10.88
N VAL A 84 -5.05 11.90 10.05
CA VAL A 84 -5.61 10.64 9.58
C VAL A 84 -4.78 9.52 10.20
N TYR A 85 -5.33 8.86 11.22
CA TYR A 85 -4.70 7.73 11.87
C TYR A 85 -5.25 6.43 11.28
N PHE A 86 -4.39 5.64 10.64
CA PHE A 86 -4.73 4.36 10.04
C PHE A 86 -4.12 3.24 10.88
N ASN A 87 -4.97 2.54 11.64
CA ASN A 87 -4.65 1.30 12.32
C ASN A 87 -5.79 0.30 12.09
N PRO A 88 -5.60 -0.74 11.25
CA PRO A 88 -6.68 -1.67 10.92
C PRO A 88 -7.18 -2.45 12.15
N TYR A 89 -6.38 -2.58 13.21
CA TYR A 89 -6.72 -3.29 14.44
C TYR A 89 -7.57 -2.47 15.42
N GLU A 90 -7.60 -1.14 15.26
CA GLU A 90 -8.48 -0.25 16.03
C GLU A 90 -9.76 0.04 15.24
N MET A 91 -9.59 0.46 13.99
CA MET A 91 -10.70 0.82 13.11
C MET A 91 -10.33 0.57 11.65
N ALA A 92 -11.03 -0.38 11.03
CA ALA A 92 -10.83 -0.70 9.63
C ALA A 92 -11.31 0.46 8.72
N ILE A 93 -10.36 1.15 8.10
CA ILE A 93 -10.62 2.16 7.07
C ILE A 93 -10.52 1.48 5.70
N GLY A 94 -11.53 1.69 4.86
CA GLY A 94 -11.56 1.14 3.51
C GLY A 94 -10.38 1.62 2.67
N PHE A 95 -9.54 0.67 2.24
CA PHE A 95 -8.45 0.88 1.30
C PHE A 95 -8.51 -0.18 0.21
N ASN A 96 -9.12 0.17 -0.92
CA ASN A 96 -9.28 -0.62 -2.12
C ASN A 96 -8.46 -0.02 -3.27
N PRO A 97 -7.34 -0.65 -3.67
CA PRO A 97 -6.55 -0.17 -4.81
C PRO A 97 -7.28 -0.29 -6.16
N LEU A 98 -8.43 -0.98 -6.20
CA LEU A 98 -9.25 -1.15 -7.40
C LEU A 98 -10.33 -0.08 -7.55
N ASP A 99 -10.58 0.74 -6.52
CA ASP A 99 -11.67 1.72 -6.53
C ASP A 99 -11.30 2.96 -7.36
N THR A 100 -12.24 3.38 -8.21
CA THR A 100 -12.16 4.64 -8.98
C THR A 100 -10.89 4.78 -9.84
N VAL A 101 -10.42 3.66 -10.43
CA VAL A 101 -9.27 3.66 -11.34
C VAL A 101 -9.70 4.09 -12.75
N PRO A 102 -9.12 5.17 -13.33
CA PRO A 102 -9.36 5.57 -14.71
C PRO A 102 -8.99 4.47 -15.69
N GLU A 103 -9.73 4.34 -16.80
CA GLU A 103 -9.58 3.24 -17.76
C GLU A 103 -8.14 3.11 -18.27
N GLU A 104 -7.52 4.23 -18.61
CA GLU A 104 -6.14 4.34 -19.10
C GLU A 104 -5.08 3.95 -18.06
N ARG A 105 -5.44 3.88 -16.78
CA ARG A 105 -4.53 3.49 -15.67
C ARG A 105 -4.74 2.05 -15.21
N LYS A 106 -5.80 1.36 -15.62
CA LYS A 106 -6.13 0.03 -15.08
C LYS A 106 -5.04 -1.01 -15.32
N ALA A 107 -4.42 -1.01 -16.50
CA ALA A 107 -3.28 -1.89 -16.79
C ALA A 107 -2.10 -1.62 -15.85
N PHE A 108 -1.75 -0.34 -15.66
CA PHE A 108 -0.68 0.06 -14.75
C PHE A 108 -0.98 -0.37 -13.31
N VAL A 109 -2.19 -0.11 -12.81
CA VAL A 109 -2.58 -0.49 -11.44
C VAL A 109 -2.57 -2.00 -11.27
N ALA A 110 -3.04 -2.78 -12.26
CA ALA A 110 -2.98 -4.23 -12.22
C ALA A 110 -1.52 -4.74 -12.14
N SER A 111 -0.60 -4.16 -12.91
CA SER A 111 0.84 -4.46 -12.80
C SER A 111 1.40 -4.08 -11.42
N SER A 112 1.06 -2.91 -10.89
CA SER A 112 1.49 -2.50 -9.54
C SER A 112 1.00 -3.44 -8.44
N ILE A 113 -0.18 -4.04 -8.60
CA ILE A 113 -0.68 -5.07 -7.69
C ILE A 113 0.18 -6.33 -7.77
N VAL A 114 0.52 -6.80 -8.97
CA VAL A 114 1.45 -7.93 -9.16
C VAL A 114 2.79 -7.64 -8.50
N ASP A 115 3.36 -6.46 -8.71
CA ASP A 115 4.64 -6.04 -8.12
C ASP A 115 4.57 -5.94 -6.59
N THR A 116 3.44 -5.47 -6.06
CA THR A 116 3.19 -5.44 -4.61
C THR A 116 3.19 -6.86 -4.03
N PHE A 117 2.51 -7.81 -4.69
CA PHE A 117 2.54 -9.20 -4.24
C PHE A 117 3.96 -9.79 -4.33
N LYS A 118 4.70 -9.53 -5.41
CA LYS A 118 6.12 -9.94 -5.54
C LYS A 118 6.97 -9.48 -4.37
N SER A 119 6.81 -8.22 -3.98
CA SER A 119 7.54 -7.61 -2.86
C SER A 119 7.14 -8.24 -1.52
N VAL A 120 5.85 -8.33 -1.23
CA VAL A 120 5.33 -8.84 0.06
C VAL A 120 5.74 -10.28 0.32
N TRP A 121 5.71 -11.15 -0.71
CA TRP A 121 6.03 -12.58 -0.54
C TRP A 121 7.42 -12.97 -1.04
N GLY A 122 8.30 -11.99 -1.33
CA GLY A 122 9.71 -12.22 -1.62
C GLY A 122 9.97 -13.11 -2.85
N TYR A 123 9.13 -13.02 -3.88
CA TYR A 123 9.30 -13.79 -5.12
C TYR A 123 9.61 -12.91 -6.33
N ALA A 124 10.07 -11.67 -6.11
CA ALA A 124 10.43 -10.74 -7.18
C ALA A 124 11.48 -11.33 -8.15
N ASP A 125 12.44 -12.09 -7.64
CA ASP A 125 13.50 -12.74 -8.42
C ASP A 125 13.10 -14.13 -8.97
N ILE A 126 11.86 -14.58 -8.72
CA ILE A 126 11.37 -15.90 -9.12
C ILE A 126 10.25 -15.72 -10.15
N ALA A 127 10.44 -16.31 -11.33
CA ALA A 127 9.40 -16.33 -12.36
C ALA A 127 8.19 -17.15 -11.87
N THR A 128 7.06 -16.47 -11.66
CA THR A 128 5.78 -17.10 -11.29
C THR A 128 4.68 -16.71 -12.29
N PRO A 129 4.86 -17.03 -13.59
CA PRO A 129 4.03 -16.50 -14.68
C PRO A 129 2.53 -16.78 -14.49
N THR A 130 2.19 -17.96 -13.96
CA THR A 130 0.79 -18.32 -13.66
C THR A 130 0.19 -17.45 -12.55
N LEU A 131 0.93 -17.19 -11.49
CA LEU A 131 0.48 -16.33 -10.38
C LEU A 131 0.28 -14.90 -10.88
N ASP A 132 1.28 -14.36 -11.57
CA ASP A 132 1.27 -13.02 -12.15
C ASP A 132 0.08 -12.84 -13.11
N GLN A 133 -0.15 -13.81 -14.00
CA GLN A 133 -1.26 -13.78 -14.96
C GLN A 133 -2.63 -13.71 -14.25
N PHE A 134 -2.86 -14.55 -13.24
CA PHE A 134 -4.14 -14.53 -12.52
C PHE A 134 -4.34 -13.30 -11.64
N LEU A 135 -3.27 -12.79 -11.02
CA LEU A 135 -3.34 -11.53 -10.28
C LEU A 135 -3.65 -10.36 -11.22
N PHE A 136 -2.96 -10.27 -12.35
CA PHE A 136 -3.16 -9.22 -13.34
C PHE A 136 -4.58 -9.25 -13.94
N ASN A 137 -4.96 -10.38 -14.55
CA ASN A 137 -6.27 -10.52 -15.20
C ASN A 137 -7.41 -10.44 -14.18
N GLY A 138 -7.16 -10.91 -12.95
CA GLY A 138 -8.09 -10.81 -11.85
C GLY A 138 -8.34 -9.38 -11.41
N ALA A 139 -7.27 -8.63 -11.11
CA ALA A 139 -7.35 -7.23 -10.75
C ALA A 139 -8.00 -6.41 -11.86
N ARG A 140 -7.63 -6.64 -13.13
CA ARG A 140 -8.23 -5.96 -14.29
C ARG A 140 -9.73 -6.17 -14.37
N ALA A 141 -10.20 -7.41 -14.26
CA ALA A 141 -11.62 -7.72 -14.32
C ALA A 141 -12.40 -7.13 -13.14
N LEU A 142 -11.81 -7.12 -11.95
CA LEU A 142 -12.45 -6.60 -10.75
C LEU A 142 -12.53 -5.07 -10.73
N MET A 143 -11.66 -4.34 -11.41
CA MET A 143 -11.79 -2.87 -11.57
C MET A 143 -13.01 -2.45 -12.40
N ASP A 144 -13.61 -3.36 -13.16
CA ASP A 144 -14.84 -3.11 -13.91
C ASP A 144 -16.11 -3.39 -13.10
N MET A 145 -15.96 -4.01 -11.91
CA MET A 145 -17.08 -4.33 -11.03
C MET A 145 -17.44 -3.13 -10.13
N PRO A 146 -18.74 -2.79 -9.97
CA PRO A 146 -19.17 -1.73 -9.04
C PRO A 146 -18.75 -1.97 -7.58
N ASP A 147 -18.70 -3.25 -7.17
CA ASP A 147 -18.31 -3.74 -5.84
C ASP A 147 -16.95 -4.46 -5.85
N GLY A 148 -16.13 -4.22 -6.87
CA GLY A 148 -14.86 -4.92 -7.09
C GLY A 148 -13.82 -4.67 -6.01
N THR A 149 -13.31 -5.75 -5.42
CA THR A 149 -12.20 -5.72 -4.44
C THR A 149 -11.24 -6.86 -4.72
N LEU A 150 -10.00 -6.78 -4.23
CA LEU A 150 -9.05 -7.91 -4.32
C LEU A 150 -9.57 -9.18 -3.65
N PHE A 151 -10.46 -9.05 -2.66
CA PHE A 151 -11.16 -10.19 -2.06
C PHE A 151 -12.04 -10.94 -3.08
N GLY A 152 -12.63 -10.20 -4.02
CA GLY A 152 -13.39 -10.75 -5.14
C GLY A 152 -12.60 -11.74 -6.02
N LEU A 153 -11.26 -11.66 -6.01
CA LEU A 153 -10.41 -12.56 -6.79
C LEU A 153 -10.55 -14.01 -6.33
N LYS A 154 -10.76 -14.26 -5.03
CA LYS A 154 -11.05 -15.60 -4.52
C LYS A 154 -12.27 -16.21 -5.22
N PHE A 155 -13.36 -15.45 -5.31
CA PHE A 155 -14.61 -15.91 -5.92
C PHE A 155 -14.52 -15.95 -7.44
N LEU A 156 -13.78 -15.02 -8.04
CA LEU A 156 -13.49 -15.03 -9.47
C LEU A 156 -12.75 -16.28 -9.89
N LEU A 157 -11.93 -16.88 -9.02
CA LEU A 157 -11.21 -18.13 -9.31
C LEU A 157 -12.03 -19.39 -8.96
N THR A 158 -12.92 -19.33 -7.96
CA THR A 158 -13.57 -20.53 -7.39
C THR A 158 -15.07 -20.68 -7.70
N SER A 159 -15.77 -19.61 -8.08
CA SER A 159 -17.22 -19.60 -8.31
C SER A 159 -17.54 -19.23 -9.75
N SER A 160 -18.06 -20.19 -10.52
CA SER A 160 -18.53 -19.96 -11.90
C SER A 160 -19.66 -18.92 -11.95
N THR A 161 -20.56 -18.92 -10.96
CA THR A 161 -21.64 -17.93 -10.86
C THR A 161 -21.08 -16.51 -10.67
N TYR A 162 -20.14 -16.32 -9.73
CA TYR A 162 -19.52 -15.01 -9.52
C TYR A 162 -18.71 -14.58 -10.75
N ARG A 163 -17.95 -15.50 -11.35
CA ARG A 163 -17.16 -15.22 -12.55
C ARG A 163 -18.03 -14.82 -13.75
N LYS A 164 -19.17 -15.47 -13.99
CA LYS A 164 -20.13 -15.03 -15.02
C LYS A 164 -20.62 -13.60 -14.78
N ARG A 165 -20.89 -13.24 -13.53
CA ARG A 165 -21.27 -11.87 -13.13
C ARG A 165 -20.14 -10.88 -13.43
N VAL A 166 -18.90 -11.24 -13.11
CA VAL A 166 -17.72 -10.41 -13.42
C VAL A 166 -17.54 -10.24 -14.92
N ILE A 167 -17.54 -11.32 -15.69
CA ILE A 167 -17.38 -11.30 -17.15
C ILE A 167 -18.39 -10.36 -17.83
N ALA A 168 -19.62 -10.29 -17.34
CA ALA A 168 -20.65 -9.40 -17.87
C ALA A 168 -20.35 -7.89 -17.68
N HIS A 169 -19.45 -7.52 -16.76
CA HIS A 169 -19.06 -6.14 -16.50
C HIS A 169 -17.73 -5.75 -17.17
N ILE A 170 -16.92 -6.73 -17.60
CA ILE A 170 -15.60 -6.46 -18.17
C ILE A 170 -15.75 -5.65 -19.47
N LYS A 171 -15.05 -4.52 -19.53
CA LYS A 171 -15.06 -3.62 -20.70
C LYS A 171 -13.98 -3.98 -21.72
N ASP A 172 -12.85 -4.46 -21.23
CA ASP A 172 -11.69 -4.81 -22.04
C ASP A 172 -11.90 -6.18 -22.72
N PRO A 173 -11.96 -6.23 -24.07
CA PRO A 173 -12.26 -7.48 -24.78
C PRO A 173 -11.20 -8.56 -24.55
N THR A 174 -9.93 -8.19 -24.36
CA THR A 174 -8.83 -9.14 -24.12
C THR A 174 -8.97 -9.79 -22.74
N ILE A 175 -9.35 -9.00 -21.73
CA ILE A 175 -9.58 -9.52 -20.38
C ILE A 175 -10.85 -10.38 -20.33
N ALA A 176 -11.90 -9.98 -21.07
CA ALA A 176 -13.13 -10.75 -21.17
C ALA A 176 -12.89 -12.12 -21.85
N ASP A 177 -12.11 -12.13 -22.93
CA ASP A 177 -11.72 -13.34 -23.66
C ASP A 177 -10.92 -14.32 -22.79
N PHE A 178 -9.93 -13.82 -22.04
CA PHE A 178 -9.19 -14.65 -21.07
C PHE A 178 -10.14 -15.37 -20.08
N TRP A 179 -11.10 -14.65 -19.49
CA TRP A 179 -11.98 -15.25 -18.48
C TRP A 179 -13.06 -16.16 -19.08
N ARG A 180 -13.57 -15.83 -20.27
CA ARG A 180 -14.63 -16.60 -20.93
C ARG A 180 -14.06 -17.82 -21.65
N THR A 181 -13.05 -17.59 -22.46
CA THR A 181 -12.55 -18.56 -23.44
C THR A 181 -11.37 -19.32 -22.87
N ASP A 182 -10.30 -18.67 -22.42
CA ASP A 182 -9.13 -19.40 -21.90
C ASP A 182 -9.45 -20.13 -20.59
N PHE A 183 -10.12 -19.45 -19.64
CA PHE A 183 -10.36 -19.98 -18.30
C PHE A 183 -11.60 -20.88 -18.20
N GLU A 184 -12.78 -20.42 -18.67
CA GLU A 184 -14.04 -21.16 -18.51
C GLU A 184 -14.23 -22.25 -19.58
N GLU A 185 -14.03 -21.94 -20.87
CA GLU A 185 -14.30 -22.87 -21.97
C GLU A 185 -13.17 -23.88 -22.20
N HIS A 186 -11.91 -23.41 -22.23
CA HIS A 186 -10.77 -24.24 -22.66
C HIS A 186 -9.99 -24.91 -21.53
N MET A 187 -10.12 -24.44 -20.28
CA MET A 187 -9.38 -25.01 -19.16
C MET A 187 -10.26 -25.96 -18.32
N PRO A 188 -9.95 -27.28 -18.28
CA PRO A 188 -10.70 -28.22 -17.45
C PRO A 188 -10.66 -27.86 -15.97
N GLN A 189 -11.73 -28.15 -15.20
CA GLN A 189 -11.82 -27.77 -13.78
C GLN A 189 -10.63 -28.26 -12.92
N ARG A 190 -10.07 -29.43 -13.23
CA ARG A 190 -8.88 -29.95 -12.53
C ARG A 190 -7.67 -29.04 -12.74
N GLU A 191 -7.48 -28.57 -13.97
CA GLU A 191 -6.39 -27.68 -14.34
C GLU A 191 -6.61 -26.28 -13.76
N GLN A 192 -7.84 -25.75 -13.79
CA GLN A 192 -8.19 -24.49 -13.11
C GLN A 192 -7.77 -24.53 -11.64
N ARG A 193 -8.14 -25.59 -10.91
CA ARG A 193 -7.76 -25.74 -9.49
C ARG A 193 -6.25 -25.78 -9.30
N GLN A 194 -5.51 -26.49 -10.16
CA GLN A 194 -4.06 -26.59 -10.07
C GLN A 194 -3.35 -25.27 -10.36
N ARG A 195 -3.73 -24.58 -11.43
CA ARG A 195 -3.08 -23.33 -11.87
C ARG A 195 -3.40 -22.15 -10.93
N THR A 196 -4.58 -22.13 -10.33
CA THR A 196 -5.02 -21.03 -9.44
C THR A 196 -4.59 -21.19 -7.98
N LEU A 197 -4.06 -22.37 -7.59
CA LEU A 197 -3.77 -22.69 -6.20
C LEU A 197 -2.79 -21.72 -5.55
N SER A 198 -1.72 -21.34 -6.25
CA SER A 198 -0.74 -20.36 -5.75
C SER A 198 -1.40 -19.00 -5.49
N THR A 199 -2.20 -18.52 -6.45
CA THR A 199 -2.95 -17.26 -6.34
C THR A 199 -3.92 -17.29 -5.17
N LEU A 200 -4.69 -18.38 -5.03
CA LEU A 200 -5.61 -18.58 -3.91
C LEU A 200 -4.91 -18.61 -2.56
N ASN A 201 -3.74 -19.25 -2.46
CA ASN A 201 -2.96 -19.29 -1.22
C ASN A 201 -2.47 -17.91 -0.81
N LYS A 202 -1.96 -17.09 -1.76
CA LYS A 202 -1.49 -15.72 -1.47
C LYS A 202 -2.63 -14.79 -1.07
N ILE A 203 -3.75 -14.82 -1.82
CA ILE A 203 -4.95 -14.07 -1.44
C ILE A 203 -5.44 -14.53 -0.07
N GLY A 204 -5.51 -15.85 0.16
CA GLY A 204 -5.90 -16.47 1.42
C GLY A 204 -5.09 -15.96 2.61
N SER A 205 -3.76 -15.87 2.45
CA SER A 205 -2.86 -15.30 3.44
C SER A 205 -3.13 -13.82 3.71
N LEU A 206 -3.38 -13.03 2.66
CA LEU A 206 -3.69 -11.60 2.79
C LEU A 206 -5.00 -11.35 3.57
N ILE A 207 -6.00 -12.20 3.37
CA ILE A 207 -7.34 -12.05 3.96
C ILE A 207 -7.51 -12.86 5.26
N ALA A 208 -6.46 -13.56 5.71
CA ALA A 208 -6.52 -14.40 6.90
C ALA A 208 -6.81 -13.55 8.13
N ASP A 209 -6.13 -12.42 8.24
CA ASP A 209 -6.32 -11.44 9.30
C ASP A 209 -7.66 -10.70 9.13
N PRO A 210 -8.60 -10.77 10.10
CA PRO A 210 -9.87 -10.07 10.04
C PRO A 210 -9.78 -8.55 9.96
N ALA A 211 -8.80 -7.92 10.62
CA ALA A 211 -8.60 -6.48 10.63
C ALA A 211 -8.10 -5.98 9.26
N ILE A 212 -7.14 -6.69 8.69
CA ILE A 212 -6.67 -6.44 7.32
C ILE A 212 -7.81 -6.68 6.32
N ARG A 213 -8.49 -7.82 6.42
CA ARG A 213 -9.64 -8.16 5.56
C ARG A 213 -10.73 -7.10 5.61
N ALA A 214 -11.07 -6.61 6.80
CA ALA A 214 -12.07 -5.56 6.98
C ALA A 214 -11.68 -4.23 6.32
N SER A 215 -10.38 -3.96 6.15
CA SER A 215 -9.89 -2.74 5.48
C SER A 215 -9.86 -2.88 3.95
N ILE A 216 -9.38 -4.02 3.43
CA ILE A 216 -9.18 -4.22 1.98
C ILE A 216 -10.41 -4.77 1.24
N ALA A 217 -11.38 -5.34 1.95
CA ALA A 217 -12.61 -5.89 1.36
C ALA A 217 -13.74 -4.86 1.22
N GLN A 218 -13.51 -3.61 1.63
CA GLN A 218 -14.46 -2.53 1.40
C GLN A 218 -14.37 -2.08 -0.07
N PRO A 219 -15.48 -1.97 -0.82
CA PRO A 219 -15.43 -1.59 -2.23
C PRO A 219 -15.00 -0.14 -2.44
N LYS A 220 -15.21 0.73 -1.45
CA LYS A 220 -14.92 2.16 -1.53
C LYS A 220 -13.73 2.57 -0.68
N ASN A 221 -12.85 3.37 -1.28
CA ASN A 221 -11.80 4.05 -0.56
C ASN A 221 -12.40 5.09 0.38
N ARG A 222 -12.06 4.98 1.66
CA ARG A 222 -12.29 6.02 2.67
C ARG A 222 -11.01 6.77 3.01
N LEU A 223 -9.86 6.24 2.61
CA LEU A 223 -8.57 6.88 2.71
C LEU A 223 -8.27 7.66 1.42
N ASP A 224 -8.58 8.95 1.39
CA ASP A 224 -8.27 9.83 0.27
C ASP A 224 -6.83 10.37 0.39
N LEU A 225 -5.88 9.60 -0.15
CA LEU A 225 -4.46 9.97 -0.16
C LEU A 225 -4.20 11.26 -0.94
N LYS A 226 -4.98 11.54 -2.00
CA LYS A 226 -4.83 12.76 -2.79
C LYS A 226 -5.18 13.98 -1.95
N SER A 227 -6.35 13.97 -1.32
CA SER A 227 -6.76 15.05 -0.41
C SER A 227 -5.77 15.22 0.75
N ILE A 228 -5.27 14.12 1.32
CA ILE A 228 -4.27 14.18 2.40
C ILE A 228 -3.02 14.95 1.96
N ILE A 229 -2.51 14.67 0.77
CA ILE A 229 -1.33 15.33 0.21
C ILE A 229 -1.64 16.80 -0.13
N GLU A 230 -2.72 17.05 -0.88
CA GLU A 230 -3.07 18.40 -1.37
C GLU A 230 -3.42 19.39 -0.26
N THR A 231 -3.95 18.89 0.87
CA THR A 231 -4.35 19.72 2.01
C THR A 231 -3.33 19.73 3.16
N GLY A 232 -2.17 19.09 2.98
CA GLY A 232 -1.10 19.08 3.99
C GLY A 232 -1.50 18.38 5.29
N LYS A 233 -2.27 17.29 5.20
CA LYS A 233 -2.70 16.51 6.38
C LYS A 233 -1.57 15.67 6.97
N ILE A 234 -1.83 15.15 8.17
CA ILE A 234 -0.91 14.29 8.92
C ILE A 234 -1.43 12.86 8.82
N LEU A 235 -0.85 12.05 7.94
CA LEU A 235 -1.14 10.61 7.84
C LEU A 235 -0.19 9.82 8.75
N ILE A 236 -0.75 9.06 9.68
CA ILE A 236 0.01 8.15 10.54
C ILE A 236 -0.54 6.75 10.35
N VAL A 237 0.29 5.85 9.84
CA VAL A 237 -0.03 4.45 9.57
C VAL A 237 0.66 3.61 10.62
N SER A 238 -0.11 2.98 11.50
CA SER A 238 0.36 2.10 12.57
C SER A 238 -0.06 0.67 12.29
N LEU A 239 0.92 -0.23 12.18
CA LEU A 239 0.72 -1.64 11.85
C LEU A 239 1.42 -2.54 12.89
N PRO A 240 1.06 -2.46 14.19
CA PRO A 240 1.79 -3.13 15.25
C PRO A 240 1.88 -4.64 14.97
N GLN A 241 3.10 -5.11 14.69
CA GLN A 241 3.41 -6.50 14.36
C GLN A 241 2.98 -7.53 15.44
N GLY A 242 2.64 -7.09 16.66
CA GLY A 242 2.19 -7.97 17.74
C GLY A 242 0.80 -8.63 17.56
N GLN A 243 0.08 -8.35 16.47
CA GLN A 243 -1.20 -9.01 16.13
C GLN A 243 -1.16 -9.85 14.84
N LEU A 244 -0.09 -9.71 14.04
CA LEU A 244 0.20 -10.59 12.91
C LEU A 244 1.21 -11.62 13.39
N GLY A 245 0.72 -12.82 13.72
CA GLY A 245 1.53 -13.92 14.26
C GLY A 245 2.77 -14.27 13.44
#